data_AF-A0AA44IEJ1-F1
#
_entry.id   AF-A0AA44IEJ1-F1
#
_cell.length_a   1.000
_cell.length_b   1.000
_cell.length_c   1.000
_cell.angle_alpha   90.00
_cell.angle_beta   90.00
_cell.angle_gamma   90.00
#
_symmetry.space_group_name_H-M   'P 1'
#
loop_
_entity.id
_entity.type
_entity.pdbx_description
1 polymer ?
#
loop_
_entity_poly.entity_id
_entity_poly.type
_entity_poly.pdbx_seq_one_letter_code
_entity_poly.pdbx_strand_id
1 'polypeptide(L)'
;MDVWTIMTAVSAVLGNLIAVGVALASLRRADMALKQAEEIARDARDAHYRIEGAASATAWREQVIALHDRGLTPEQIRRIMELEDGGEGYERGNGRIDDILRDVPQRQGG
;
A
#
# COMPACT_ATOMS: atom_id res chain seq x y z
N MET A 1 -21.60 65.17 4.80
CA MET A 1 -21.43 63.70 4.75
C MET A 1 -21.84 63.19 6.13
N ASP A 2 -23.02 62.58 6.24
CA ASP A 2 -23.58 62.23 7.54
C ASP A 2 -22.86 61.05 8.17
N VAL A 3 -22.61 61.13 9.48
CA VAL A 3 -21.93 60.10 10.30
C VAL A 3 -22.56 58.71 10.11
N TRP A 4 -23.87 58.66 9.86
CA TRP A 4 -24.61 57.43 9.61
C TRP A 4 -24.19 56.70 8.31
N THR A 5 -23.84 57.45 7.26
CA THR A 5 -23.35 56.90 5.98
C THR A 5 -21.90 56.39 6.08
N ILE A 6 -21.09 57.02 6.93
CA ILE A 6 -19.72 56.57 7.23
C ILE A 6 -19.77 55.27 8.04
N MET A 7 -20.65 55.19 9.04
CA MET A 7 -20.84 54.00 9.88
C MET A 7 -21.30 52.76 9.07
N THR A 8 -22.22 52.92 8.12
CA THR A 8 -22.67 51.81 7.27
C THR A 8 -21.59 51.35 6.29
N ALA A 9 -20.84 52.27 5.69
CA ALA A 9 -19.72 51.95 4.82
C ALA A 9 -18.60 51.19 5.56
N VAL A 10 -18.23 51.64 6.77
CA VAL A 10 -17.23 50.97 7.61
C VAL A 10 -17.69 49.56 8.02
N SER A 11 -18.98 49.40 8.35
CA SER A 11 -19.55 48.10 8.73
C SER A 11 -19.55 47.10 7.57
N ALA A 12 -19.85 47.55 6.35
CA ALA A 12 -19.80 46.69 5.16
C ALA A 12 -18.38 46.22 4.83
N VAL A 13 -17.38 47.10 4.98
CA VAL A 13 -15.96 46.75 4.77
C VAL A 13 -15.46 45.76 5.82
N LEU A 14 -15.80 45.98 7.10
CA LEU A 14 -15.44 45.05 8.18
C LEU A 14 -16.04 43.66 7.98
N GLY A 15 -17.32 43.58 7.60
CA GLY A 15 -17.98 42.31 7.31
C GLY A 15 -17.30 41.52 6.19
N ASN A 16 -16.90 42.21 5.12
CA ASN A 16 -16.20 41.58 3.99
C ASN A 16 -14.82 41.02 4.40
N LEU A 17 -14.06 41.76 5.21
CA LEU A 17 -12.75 41.29 5.70
C LEU A 17 -12.87 40.05 6.59
N ILE A 18 -13.89 39.99 7.45
CA ILE A 18 -14.16 38.81 8.28
C ILE A 18 -14.52 37.61 7.40
N ALA A 19 -15.38 37.81 6.39
CA ALA A 19 -15.77 36.75 5.46
C ALA A 19 -14.55 36.16 4.72
N VAL A 20 -13.66 37.02 4.22
CA VAL A 20 -12.40 36.60 3.57
C VAL A 20 -11.50 35.85 4.56
N GLY A 21 -11.39 36.32 5.81
CA GLY A 21 -10.61 35.64 6.85
C GLY A 21 -11.11 34.23 7.17
N VAL A 22 -12.43 34.05 7.29
CA VAL A 22 -13.06 32.74 7.52
C VAL A 22 -12.90 31.82 6.32
N ALA A 23 -13.04 32.35 5.09
CA ALA A 23 -12.81 31.58 3.88
C ALA A 23 -11.36 31.07 3.79
N LEU A 24 -10.38 31.92 4.09
CA LEU A 24 -8.96 31.53 4.13
C LEU A 24 -8.66 30.49 5.20
N ALA A 25 -9.21 30.65 6.40
CA ALA A 25 -9.05 29.67 7.48
C ALA A 25 -9.68 28.31 7.11
N SER A 26 -10.83 28.33 6.46
CA SER A 26 -11.53 27.13 5.99
C SER A 26 -10.76 26.41 4.89
N LEU A 27 -10.22 27.16 3.91
CA LEU A 27 -9.35 26.61 2.86
C LEU A 27 -8.10 25.95 3.45
N ARG A 28 -7.40 26.63 4.37
CA ARG A 28 -6.23 26.05 5.04
C ARG A 28 -6.57 24.77 5.80
N ARG A 29 -7.74 24.72 6.46
CA ARG A 29 -8.19 23.53 7.18
C ARG A 29 -8.53 22.39 6.22
N ALA A 30 -9.13 22.70 5.08
CA ALA A 30 -9.39 21.72 4.02
C ALA A 30 -8.08 21.16 3.44
N ASP A 31 -7.09 22.02 3.16
CA ASP A 31 -5.78 21.59 2.65
C ASP A 31 -5.06 20.66 3.65
N MET A 32 -5.13 20.96 4.95
CA MET A 32 -4.55 20.08 5.98
C MET A 32 -5.28 18.73 6.06
N ALA A 33 -6.61 18.73 5.97
CA ALA A 33 -7.40 17.51 5.98
C ALA A 33 -7.13 16.64 4.74
N LEU A 34 -6.98 17.27 3.57
CA LEU A 34 -6.64 16.57 2.32
C LEU A 34 -5.25 15.93 2.40
N LYS A 35 -4.24 16.66 2.89
CA LYS A 35 -2.89 16.10 3.06
C LYS A 35 -2.88 14.90 4.01
N GLN A 36 -3.58 14.98 5.14
CA GLN A 36 -3.69 13.85 6.06
C GLN A 36 -4.40 12.66 5.42
N ALA A 37 -5.46 12.90 4.64
CA ALA A 37 -6.16 11.82 3.93
C ALA A 37 -5.27 11.17 2.86
N GLU A 38 -4.45 11.95 2.13
CA GLU A 38 -3.49 11.41 1.17
C GLU A 38 -2.41 10.55 1.84
N GLU A 39 -1.88 10.98 2.98
CA GLU A 39 -0.89 10.20 3.76
C GLU A 39 -1.50 8.88 4.23
N ILE A 40 -2.70 8.91 4.83
CA ILE A 40 -3.40 7.69 5.27
C ILE A 40 -3.68 6.75 4.09
N ALA A 41 -4.06 7.29 2.93
CA ALA A 41 -4.32 6.49 1.74
C ALA A 41 -3.03 5.85 1.19
N ARG A 42 -1.89 6.54 1.26
CA ARG A 42 -0.58 5.98 0.89
C ARG A 42 -0.17 4.86 1.86
N ASP A 43 -0.23 5.12 3.16
CA ASP A 43 0.11 4.13 4.18
C ASP A 43 -0.77 2.88 4.08
N ALA A 44 -2.08 3.06 3.83
CA ALA A 44 -3.01 1.96 3.64
C ALA A 44 -2.69 1.14 2.38
N ARG A 45 -2.31 1.79 1.26
CA ARG A 45 -1.88 1.10 0.04
C ARG A 45 -0.58 0.34 0.27
N ASP A 46 0.41 0.94 0.91
CA ASP A 46 1.69 0.29 1.20
C ASP A 46 1.53 -0.89 2.15
N ALA A 47 0.62 -0.79 3.11
CA ALA A 47 0.25 -1.90 3.98
C ALA A 47 -0.45 -3.01 3.17
N HIS A 48 -1.36 -2.66 2.27
CA HIS A 48 -2.04 -3.62 1.41
C HIS A 48 -1.06 -4.35 0.48
N TYR A 49 -0.16 -3.65 -0.21
CA TYR A 49 0.89 -4.26 -1.03
C TYR A 49 1.79 -5.21 -0.24
N ARG A 50 2.13 -4.86 1.02
CA ARG A 50 2.89 -5.75 1.91
C ARG A 50 2.12 -7.01 2.27
N ILE A 51 0.82 -6.90 2.54
CA ILE A 51 -0.04 -8.04 2.88
C ILE A 51 -0.22 -8.96 1.66
N GLU A 52 -0.49 -8.39 0.48
CA GLU A 52 -0.61 -9.15 -0.77
C GLU A 52 0.71 -9.84 -1.12
N GLY A 53 1.84 -9.15 -0.97
CA GLY A 53 3.17 -9.74 -1.14
C GLY A 53 3.42 -10.91 -0.17
N ALA A 54 3.05 -10.77 1.10
CA ALA A 54 3.19 -11.84 2.09
C ALA A 54 2.28 -13.04 1.79
N ALA A 55 1.05 -12.80 1.32
CA ALA A 55 0.12 -13.86 0.92
C ALA A 55 0.65 -14.61 -0.32
N SER A 56 1.15 -13.88 -1.32
CA SER A 56 1.79 -14.45 -2.52
C SER A 56 3.00 -15.32 -2.16
N ALA A 57 3.87 -14.83 -1.27
CA ALA A 57 5.03 -15.59 -0.79
C ALA A 57 4.63 -16.86 -0.01
N THR A 58 3.53 -16.81 0.74
CA THR A 58 3.01 -17.97 1.46
C THR A 58 2.47 -19.02 0.49
N ALA A 59 1.63 -18.62 -0.47
CA ALA A 59 1.08 -19.52 -1.48
C ALA A 59 2.19 -20.17 -2.34
N TRP A 60 3.20 -19.37 -2.71
CA TRP A 60 4.42 -19.85 -3.37
C TRP A 60 5.11 -20.97 -2.56
N ARG A 61 5.35 -20.72 -1.26
CA ARG A 61 5.99 -21.70 -0.38
C ARG A 61 5.17 -22.99 -0.26
N GLU A 62 3.87 -22.89 -0.08
CA GLU A 62 2.98 -24.05 0.01
C GLU A 62 3.00 -24.90 -1.27
N GLN A 63 3.03 -24.25 -2.44
CA GLN A 63 3.10 -24.95 -3.73
C GLN A 63 4.44 -25.68 -3.92
N VAL A 64 5.56 -25.04 -3.56
CA VAL A 64 6.90 -25.66 -3.60
C VAL A 64 6.95 -26.91 -2.72
N ILE A 65 6.45 -26.82 -1.48
CA ILE A 65 6.40 -27.95 -0.54
C ILE A 65 5.50 -29.07 -1.10
N ALA A 66 4.32 -28.73 -1.62
CA ALA A 66 3.39 -29.72 -2.17
C ALA A 66 3.92 -30.43 -3.43
N LEU A 67 4.78 -29.79 -4.22
CA LEU A 67 5.45 -30.44 -5.35
C LEU A 67 6.61 -31.33 -4.88
N HIS A 68 7.38 -30.87 -3.89
CA HIS A 68 8.44 -31.67 -3.29
C HIS A 68 7.89 -32.94 -2.61
N ASP A 69 6.76 -32.83 -1.90
CA ASP A 69 6.08 -33.97 -1.27
C ASP A 69 5.59 -35.02 -2.28
N ARG A 70 5.41 -34.62 -3.55
CA ARG A 70 5.10 -35.54 -4.66
C ARG A 70 6.35 -36.19 -5.27
N GLY A 71 7.53 -35.94 -4.69
CA GLY A 71 8.82 -36.50 -5.11
C GLY A 71 9.52 -35.72 -6.22
N LEU A 72 9.10 -34.48 -6.50
CA LEU A 72 9.76 -33.67 -7.52
C LEU A 72 11.05 -33.05 -6.99
N THR A 73 12.11 -33.07 -7.81
CA THR A 73 13.37 -32.41 -7.49
C THR A 73 13.24 -30.89 -7.61
N PRO A 74 14.08 -30.10 -6.93
CA PRO A 74 14.09 -28.64 -7.06
C PRO A 74 14.11 -28.14 -8.50
N GLU A 75 14.88 -28.78 -9.39
CA GLU A 75 14.94 -28.43 -10.82
C GLU A 75 13.66 -28.79 -11.59
N GLN A 76 12.92 -29.81 -11.16
CA GLN A 76 11.61 -30.14 -11.74
C GLN A 76 10.54 -29.16 -11.26
N ILE A 77 10.54 -28.84 -9.95
CA ILE A 77 9.67 -27.82 -9.36
C ILE A 77 9.90 -26.49 -10.06
N ARG A 78 11.17 -26.09 -10.19
CA ARG A 78 11.60 -24.90 -10.91
C ARG A 78 11.10 -24.90 -12.35
N ARG A 79 11.25 -25.99 -13.10
CA ARG A 79 10.70 -26.09 -14.47
C ARG A 79 9.17 -25.99 -14.53
N ILE A 80 8.45 -26.48 -13.53
CA ILE A 80 6.98 -26.38 -13.47
C ILE A 80 6.55 -24.96 -13.11
N MET A 81 7.29 -24.31 -12.21
CA MET A 81 6.94 -23.00 -11.65
C MET A 81 7.54 -21.81 -12.42
N GLU A 82 8.60 -21.99 -13.21
CA GLU A 82 9.26 -20.94 -14.01
C GLU A 82 8.61 -20.71 -15.39
N LEU A 83 7.68 -21.57 -15.82
CA LEU A 83 7.03 -21.47 -17.13
C LEU A 83 5.91 -20.42 -17.23
N GLU A 84 5.53 -19.75 -16.15
CA GLU A 84 4.47 -18.73 -16.20
C GLU A 84 4.97 -17.31 -16.53
N ASP A 85 6.27 -16.97 -16.38
CA ASP A 85 6.75 -15.62 -16.74
C ASP A 85 8.28 -15.49 -17.02
N GLY A 86 8.86 -16.48 -17.72
CA GLY A 86 10.17 -16.27 -18.36
C GLY A 86 11.40 -16.28 -17.44
N GLY A 87 11.38 -17.02 -16.34
CA GLY A 87 12.58 -17.34 -15.56
C GLY A 87 13.19 -16.19 -14.75
N GLU A 88 12.67 -14.96 -14.83
CA GLU A 88 13.02 -13.87 -13.92
C GLU A 88 12.13 -13.85 -12.67
N GLY A 89 12.28 -14.87 -11.83
CA GLY A 89 12.48 -14.59 -10.40
C GLY A 89 11.25 -14.37 -9.51
N TYR A 90 10.27 -15.27 -9.52
CA TYR A 90 9.40 -15.43 -8.34
C TYR A 90 10.21 -15.77 -7.08
N GLU A 91 11.35 -16.47 -7.22
CA GLU A 91 12.26 -16.77 -6.11
C GLU A 91 12.82 -15.51 -5.43
N ARG A 92 13.02 -14.39 -6.15
CA ARG A 92 13.58 -13.14 -5.58
C ARG A 92 12.58 -12.46 -4.65
N GLY A 93 11.28 -12.52 -4.99
CA GLY A 93 10.21 -11.90 -4.20
C GLY A 93 9.59 -12.82 -3.15
N ASN A 94 9.59 -14.14 -3.40
CA ASN A 94 8.81 -15.10 -2.62
C ASN A 94 9.66 -16.16 -1.90
N GLY A 95 10.98 -16.17 -2.13
CA GLY A 95 11.93 -17.11 -1.52
C GLY A 95 12.41 -18.19 -2.49
N ARG A 96 13.70 -18.52 -2.40
CA ARG A 96 14.33 -19.53 -3.26
C ARG A 96 13.83 -20.93 -2.92
N ILE A 97 13.59 -21.75 -3.95
CA ILE A 97 13.11 -23.13 -3.78
C ILE A 97 14.09 -23.93 -2.90
N ASP A 98 15.39 -23.76 -3.13
CA ASP A 98 16.43 -24.47 -2.37
C ASP A 98 16.39 -24.12 -0.88
N ASP A 99 16.16 -22.85 -0.54
CA ASP A 99 16.09 -22.38 0.85
C ASP A 99 14.80 -22.85 1.53
N ILE A 100 13.68 -22.82 0.79
CA ILE A 100 12.38 -23.33 1.27
C ILE A 100 12.49 -24.81 1.64
N LEU A 101 13.07 -25.62 0.75
CA LEU A 101 13.16 -27.07 0.93
C LEU A 101 14.24 -27.49 1.92
N ARG A 102 15.28 -26.68 2.13
CA ARG A 102 16.29 -26.93 3.18
C ARG A 102 15.66 -27.01 4.57
N ASP A 103 14.62 -26.21 4.81
CA ASP A 103 13.93 -26.13 6.09
C ASP A 103 12.76 -27.12 6.20
N VAL A 104 12.48 -27.91 5.15
CA VAL A 104 11.45 -28.96 5.17
C VAL A 104 12.05 -30.24 5.75
N PRO A 105 11.47 -30.82 6.82
CA PRO A 105 11.90 -32.11 7.33
C PRO A 105 11.74 -33.15 6.22
N GLN A 106 12.83 -33.81 5.82
CA GLN A 106 12.74 -34.92 4.88
C GLN A 106 11.90 -36.03 5.53
N ARG A 107 10.64 -36.17 5.12
CA ARG A 107 9.86 -37.38 5.38
C ARG A 107 10.49 -38.49 4.55
N GLN A 108 11.47 -39.17 5.15
CA GLN A 108 11.86 -40.50 4.69
C GLN A 108 10.62 -41.39 4.74
N GLY A 109 10.35 -42.06 3.63
CA GLY A 109 9.14 -42.83 3.38
C GLY A 109 8.89 -43.93 4.42
N GLY A 110 7.59 -44.17 4.62
CA GLY A 110 7.05 -45.46 5.05
C GLY A 110 6.38 -46.13 3.86
#